data_AF-A0A072NNC9-F1
#
_entry.id   AF-A0A072NNC9-F1
#
_cell.length_a   1.000
_cell.length_b   1.000
_cell.length_c   1.000
_cell.angle_alpha   90.00
_cell.angle_beta   90.00
_cell.angle_gamma   90.00
#
_symmetry.space_group_name_H-M   'P 1'
#
loop_
_entity.id
_entity.type
_entity.pdbx_description
1 polymer ?
#
loop_
_entity_poly.entity_id
_entity_poly.type
_entity_poly.pdbx_seq_one_letter_code
_entity_poly.pdbx_strand_id
1 'polypeptide(L)'
;MNKVIWLGLFLKNEVKENEDRFEALLYLGKRHAERLNEDVEFEKDVKKDALAFVKLKFPSVPIQVIRIMIGSVPYVSFATSIKLD
;
A
#
# COMPACT_ATOMS: atom_id res chain seq x y z
N MET A 1 11.40 -20.37 -0.13
CA MET A 1 10.27 -19.81 -0.90
C MET A 1 10.65 -18.41 -1.35
N ASN A 2 10.80 -18.18 -2.66
CA ASN A 2 11.06 -16.85 -3.21
C ASN A 2 9.81 -15.98 -2.98
N LYS A 3 9.95 -14.91 -2.18
CA LYS A 3 8.90 -13.90 -2.04
C LYS A 3 8.89 -13.06 -3.31
N VAL A 4 7.94 -13.34 -4.20
CA VAL A 4 7.70 -12.48 -5.37
C VAL A 4 7.09 -11.19 -4.84
N ILE A 5 7.86 -10.11 -4.85
CA ILE A 5 7.31 -8.76 -4.68
C ILE A 5 6.65 -8.42 -6.01
N TRP A 6 5.33 -8.29 -6.04
CA TRP A 6 4.60 -7.90 -7.24
C TRP A 6 4.79 -6.41 -7.50
N LEU A 7 5.92 -6.05 -8.12
CA LEU A 7 6.23 -4.67 -8.52
C LEU A 7 5.18 -4.04 -9.47
N GLY A 8 4.20 -4.81 -9.96
CA GLY A 8 3.10 -4.35 -10.81
C GLY A 8 1.71 -4.38 -10.16
N LEU A 9 1.60 -4.60 -8.84
CA LEU A 9 0.31 -4.68 -8.16
C LEU A 9 -0.42 -3.32 -8.12
N PHE A 10 0.32 -2.24 -7.84
CA PHE A 10 -0.23 -0.89 -7.74
C PHE A 10 -0.06 -0.14 -9.06
N LEU A 11 -1.18 0.31 -9.63
CA LEU A 11 -1.22 1.02 -10.91
C LEU A 11 -0.75 2.47 -10.79
N LYS A 12 -1.00 3.06 -9.61
CA LYS A 12 -0.67 4.44 -9.28
C LYS A 12 -0.34 4.53 -7.80
N ASN A 13 0.47 5.52 -7.44
CA ASN A 13 0.76 5.87 -6.07
C ASN A 13 0.79 7.40 -5.91
N GLU A 14 0.44 7.87 -4.73
CA GLU A 14 0.56 9.26 -4.30
C GLU A 14 1.06 9.29 -2.87
N VAL A 15 1.80 10.34 -2.51
CA VAL A 15 2.15 10.64 -1.11
C VAL A 15 1.50 11.97 -0.76
N LYS A 16 0.81 12.01 0.38
CA LYS A 16 0.17 13.22 0.91
C LYS A 16 0.62 13.44 2.33
N GLU A 17 0.76 14.70 2.71
CA GLU A 17 0.90 15.10 4.10
C GLU A 17 -0.47 15.51 4.63
N ASN A 18 -0.86 14.96 5.78
CA ASN A 18 -2.13 15.20 6.44
C ASN A 18 -1.91 15.19 7.96
N GLU A 19 -2.26 16.28 8.65
CA GLU A 19 -2.12 16.42 10.10
C GLU A 19 -0.75 15.93 10.64
N ASP A 20 0.34 16.46 10.05
CA ASP A 20 1.74 16.13 10.38
C ASP A 20 2.14 14.65 10.12
N ARG A 21 1.37 13.94 9.30
CA ARG A 21 1.64 12.56 8.89
C ARG A 21 1.68 12.45 7.38
N PHE A 22 2.68 11.73 6.89
CA PHE A 22 2.76 11.29 5.51
C PHE A 22 1.97 9.99 5.30
N GLU A 23 1.06 10.05 4.34
CA GLU A 23 0.23 8.93 3.91
C GLU A 23 0.59 8.54 2.48
N ALA A 24 0.81 7.24 2.23
CA ALA A 24 0.94 6.71 0.89
C ALA A 24 -0.40 6.14 0.42
N LEU A 25 -0.95 6.69 -0.66
CA LEU A 25 -2.15 6.19 -1.33
C LEU A 25 -1.70 5.30 -2.49
N LEU A 26 -2.00 4.00 -2.42
CA LEU A 26 -1.63 2.99 -3.41
C LEU A 26 -2.88 2.47 -4.12
N TYR A 27 -2.94 2.63 -5.43
CA TYR A 27 -4.14 2.35 -6.21
C TYR A 27 -4.08 0.97 -6.87
N LEU A 28 -5.07 0.12 -6.57
CA LEU A 28 -5.20 -1.21 -7.16
C LEU A 28 -6.05 -1.19 -8.43
N GLY A 29 -5.72 -2.10 -9.34
CA GLY A 29 -6.58 -2.40 -10.49
C GLY A 29 -7.84 -3.14 -10.08
N LYS A 30 -8.94 -2.90 -10.83
CA LYS A 30 -10.28 -3.47 -10.57
C LYS A 30 -10.27 -5.00 -10.36
N ARG A 31 -9.48 -5.74 -11.15
CA ARG A 31 -9.36 -7.20 -11.03
C ARG A 31 -8.78 -7.66 -9.69
N HIS A 32 -7.84 -6.90 -9.11
CA HIS A 32 -7.27 -7.20 -7.80
C HIS A 32 -8.22 -6.74 -6.68
N ALA A 33 -8.96 -5.66 -6.91
CA ALA A 33 -9.97 -5.15 -5.99
C ALA A 33 -11.12 -6.15 -5.76
N GLU A 34 -11.57 -6.85 -6.80
CA GLU A 34 -12.62 -7.89 -6.66
C GLU A 34 -12.16 -9.02 -5.73
N ARG A 35 -10.91 -9.49 -5.90
CA ARG A 35 -10.33 -10.55 -5.05
C ARG A 35 -10.16 -10.15 -3.58
N LEU A 36 -9.91 -8.87 -3.31
CA LEU A 36 -9.76 -8.36 -1.93
C LEU A 36 -11.02 -8.52 -1.08
N ASN A 37 -12.21 -8.51 -1.69
CA ASN A 37 -13.46 -8.69 -0.94
C ASN A 37 -13.71 -10.15 -0.54
N GLU A 38 -13.11 -11.09 -1.25
CA GLU A 38 -13.42 -12.53 -1.15
C GLU A 38 -12.35 -13.31 -0.39
N ASP A 39 -11.13 -12.77 -0.30
CA ASP A 39 -9.95 -13.49 0.19
C ASP A 39 -9.15 -12.67 1.22
N VAL A 40 -9.33 -13.03 2.49
CA VAL A 40 -8.63 -12.40 3.63
C VAL A 40 -7.12 -12.64 3.59
N GLU A 41 -6.66 -13.77 3.04
CA GLU A 41 -5.23 -14.03 2.90
C GLU A 41 -4.63 -13.15 1.80
N PHE A 42 -5.37 -12.92 0.72
CA PHE A 42 -4.98 -11.96 -0.31
C PHE A 42 -4.85 -10.53 0.25
N GLU A 43 -5.75 -10.10 1.15
CA GLU A 43 -5.61 -8.79 1.81
C GLU A 43 -4.30 -8.67 2.62
N LYS A 44 -3.93 -9.72 3.36
CA LYS A 44 -2.67 -9.75 4.13
C LYS A 44 -1.46 -9.63 3.19
N ASP A 45 -1.48 -10.35 2.06
CA ASP A 45 -0.42 -10.28 1.06
C ASP A 45 -0.34 -8.88 0.43
N VAL A 46 -1.47 -8.26 0.09
CA VAL A 46 -1.52 -6.88 -0.42
C VAL A 46 -0.92 -5.89 0.57
N LYS A 47 -1.22 -5.99 1.87
CA LYS A 47 -0.65 -5.10 2.91
C LYS A 47 0.87 -5.25 3.00
N LYS A 48 1.37 -6.48 2.91
CA LYS A 48 2.80 -6.78 2.95
C LYS A 48 3.52 -6.26 1.71
N ASP A 49 2.94 -6.45 0.54
CA ASP A 49 3.47 -5.92 -0.73
C ASP A 49 3.43 -4.39 -0.76
N ALA A 50 2.38 -3.78 -0.21
CA ALA A 50 2.27 -2.34 -0.05
C ALA A 50 3.38 -1.76 0.84
N LEU A 51 3.66 -2.40 1.98
CA LEU A 51 4.76 -1.99 2.86
C LEU A 51 6.12 -2.10 2.16
N ALA A 52 6.36 -3.19 1.44
CA ALA A 52 7.59 -3.40 0.69
C ALA A 52 7.74 -2.35 -0.44
N PHE A 53 6.66 -2.10 -1.18
CA PHE A 53 6.60 -1.12 -2.25
C PHE A 53 6.95 0.28 -1.74
N VAL A 54 6.34 0.72 -0.64
CA VAL A 54 6.58 2.04 -0.06
C VAL A 54 8.02 2.19 0.41
N LYS A 55 8.57 1.20 1.12
CA LYS A 55 9.98 1.22 1.55
C LYS A 55 10.95 1.36 0.39
N LEU A 56 10.67 0.68 -0.73
CA LEU A 56 11.51 0.74 -1.93
C LEU A 56 11.35 2.05 -2.69
N LYS A 57 10.11 2.54 -2.83
CA LYS A 57 9.78 3.69 -3.69
C LYS A 57 10.02 5.03 -3.02
N PHE A 58 9.82 5.10 -1.69
CA PHE A 58 9.90 6.31 -0.90
C PHE A 58 10.81 6.14 0.34
N PRO A 59 12.09 5.74 0.15
CA PRO A 59 12.96 5.37 1.26
C PRO A 59 13.24 6.52 2.24
N SER A 60 13.14 7.78 1.79
CA SER A 60 13.43 8.97 2.59
C SER A 60 12.17 9.67 3.13
N VAL A 61 10.97 9.15 2.84
CA VAL A 61 9.72 9.73 3.34
C VAL A 61 9.24 8.89 4.54
N PRO A 62 9.00 9.49 5.70
CA PRO A 62 8.55 8.78 6.88
C PRO A 62 7.07 8.42 6.79
N ILE A 63 6.65 7.61 5.80
CA ILE A 63 5.24 7.24 5.58
C ILE A 63 4.69 6.55 6.82
N GLN A 64 3.78 7.19 7.56
CA GLN A 64 3.15 6.62 8.76
C GLN A 64 1.87 5.83 8.45
N VAL A 65 1.21 6.10 7.33
CA VAL A 65 -0.04 5.42 6.93
C VAL A 65 0.03 4.98 5.49
N ILE A 66 -0.41 3.76 5.21
CA ILE A 66 -0.65 3.29 3.85
C ILE A 66 -2.15 3.10 3.65
N ARG A 67 -2.68 3.68 2.56
CA ARG A 67 -4.06 3.54 2.11
C ARG A 67 -4.09 2.80 0.79
N ILE A 68 -4.81 1.68 0.75
CA ILE A 68 -5.11 0.98 -0.48
C ILE A 68 -6.38 1.57 -1.06
N MET A 69 -6.29 2.06 -2.29
CA MET A 69 -7.35 2.77 -3.00
C MET A 69 -7.90 1.88 -4.14
N ILE A 70 -9.22 1.86 -4.30
CA ILE A 70 -9.90 1.30 -5.48
C ILE A 70 -10.63 2.44 -6.17
N GLY A 71 -10.13 2.86 -7.34
CA GLY A 71 -10.56 4.13 -7.93
C GLY A 71 -10.24 5.29 -6.97
N SER A 72 -11.23 6.11 -6.63
CA SER A 72 -11.10 7.22 -5.67
C SER A 72 -11.47 6.85 -4.23
N VAL A 73 -11.82 5.59 -3.96
CA VAL A 73 -12.35 5.16 -2.66
C VAL A 73 -11.25 4.47 -1.84
N PRO A 74 -11.04 4.86 -0.56
CA PRO A 74 -10.16 4.12 0.34
C PRO A 74 -10.82 2.81 0.73
N TYR A 75 -10.12 1.70 0.47
CA TYR A 75 -10.62 0.36 0.79
C TYR A 75 -10.09 -0.13 2.14
N VAL A 76 -8.76 -0.16 2.29
CA VAL A 76 -8.12 -0.52 3.55
C VAL A 76 -6.99 0.45 3.86
N SER A 77 -6.85 0.80 5.14
CA SER A 77 -5.77 1.65 5.63
C SER A 77 -5.08 0.99 6.81
N PHE A 78 -3.76 1.15 6.92
CA PHE A 78 -3.00 0.62 8.05
C PHE A 78 -1.80 1.48 8.36
N ALA A 79 -1.45 1.55 9.65
CA ALA A 79 -0.26 2.25 10.11
C ALA A 79 1.00 1.48 9.72
N THR A 80 2.07 2.21 9.41
CA THR A 80 3.39 1.62 9.22
C THR A 80 4.25 1.85 10.46
N SER A 81 5.24 0.98 10.63
CA SER A 81 6.33 1.14 11.60
C SER A 81 7.65 1.53 10.93
N ILE A 82 7.60 2.17 9.75
CA ILE A 82 8.79 2.64 9.04
C ILE A 82 9.46 3.71 9.89
N LYS A 83 10.69 3.44 10.35
CA LYS A 83 11.57 4.42 10.97
C LYS A 83 12.56 4.91 9.92
N LEU A 84 12.84 6.21 9.93
CA LEU A 84 14.01 6.73 9.23
C LEU A 84 15.24 6.31 10.05
N ASP A 85 16.16 5.61 9.41
CA ASP A 85 17.47 5.26 9.98
C ASP A 85 18.43 6.47 9.95
#